data_AF-A0A2W4ZGM2-F1
#
_entry.id   AF-A0A2W4ZGM2-F1
#
_cell.length_a   1.000
_cell.length_b   1.000
_cell.length_c   1.000
_cell.angle_alpha   90.00
_cell.angle_beta   90.00
_cell.angle_gamma   90.00
#
_symmetry.space_group_name_H-M   'P 1'
#
loop_
_entity.id
_entity.type
_entity.pdbx_description
1 polymer ?
#
loop_
_entity_poly.entity_id
_entity_poly.type
_entity_poly.pdbx_seq_one_letter_code
_entity_poly.pdbx_strand_id
1 'polypeptide(L)'
;MALNDVALCSRALIRIGAAPIASFADGTAESEIAGALFAPVRDAMLSSYPWSFAYGQAALAKLSQSPLADYQNAFQLPNDFLRAISAGQAGRGRGLTYRIARGALHTNADDVVLSYIFRPEEEEFPPYFDMAMISRLAAEFCIPVTENTSRADALYRMAENEFARARQIDAQQDTPGRIENFSLTDVRG
;
A
#
# COMPACT_ATOMS: atom_id res chain seq x y z
N MET A 1 -11.97 11.50 12.58
CA MET A 1 -12.13 12.53 11.54
C MET A 1 -11.24 12.10 10.42
N ALA A 2 -11.83 11.80 9.25
CA ALA A 2 -11.09 11.46 8.05
C ALA A 2 -10.10 12.60 7.70
N LEU A 3 -8.88 12.23 7.32
CA LEU A 3 -7.83 13.19 6.98
C LEU A 3 -7.57 13.12 5.48
N ASN A 4 -7.56 14.27 4.82
CA ASN A 4 -7.06 14.35 3.45
C ASN A 4 -5.52 14.46 3.44
N ASP A 5 -4.97 14.38 2.24
CA ASP A 5 -3.54 14.54 1.93
C ASP A 5 -2.88 15.77 2.58
N VAL A 6 -3.48 16.96 2.42
CA VAL A 6 -2.98 18.23 2.96
C VAL A 6 -2.98 18.21 4.49
N ALA A 7 -4.02 17.63 5.11
CA ALA A 7 -4.13 17.54 6.55
C ALA A 7 -3.14 16.53 7.16
N LEU A 8 -2.82 15.45 6.45
CA LEU A 8 -1.76 14.50 6.83
C LEU A 8 -0.38 15.19 6.79
N CYS A 9 -0.08 15.88 5.68
CA CYS A 9 1.18 16.60 5.50
C CYS A 9 1.35 17.74 6.52
N SER A 10 0.29 18.52 6.77
CA SER A 10 0.32 19.61 7.74
C SER A 10 0.61 19.13 9.16
N ARG A 11 0.06 17.99 9.57
CA ARG A 11 0.37 17.39 10.88
C ARG A 11 1.82 16.91 10.96
N ALA A 12 2.36 16.38 9.86
CA ALA A 12 3.76 15.99 9.77
C ALA A 12 4.70 17.20 9.89
N LEU A 13 4.37 18.31 9.21
CA LEU A 13 5.11 19.58 9.30
C LEU A 13 5.09 20.16 10.72
N ILE A 14 3.92 20.20 11.36
CA ILE A 14 3.79 20.64 12.76
C ILE A 14 4.67 19.79 13.68
N ARG A 15 4.75 18.47 13.45
CA ARG A 15 5.58 17.56 14.27
C ARG A 15 7.07 17.85 14.15
N ILE A 16 7.52 18.37 13.01
CA ILE A 16 8.90 18.84 12.84
C ILE A 16 9.08 20.31 13.24
N GLY A 17 8.04 20.99 13.72
CA GLY A 17 8.08 22.40 14.12
C GLY A 17 8.06 23.38 12.95
N ALA A 18 7.67 22.91 11.75
CA ALA A 18 7.47 23.73 10.57
C ALA A 18 6.03 24.26 10.52
N ALA A 19 5.78 25.28 9.69
CA ALA A 19 4.44 25.81 9.47
C ALA A 19 3.57 24.78 8.72
N PRO A 20 2.27 24.65 9.08
CA PRO A 20 1.34 23.85 8.28
C PRO A 20 1.07 24.51 6.93
N ILE A 21 0.51 23.73 6.00
CA ILE A 21 0.13 24.19 4.66
C ILE A 21 -1.40 24.16 4.51
N ALA A 22 -1.94 25.03 3.68
CA ALA A 22 -3.35 25.02 3.28
C ALA A 22 -3.56 24.30 1.95
N SER A 23 -2.52 24.22 1.12
CA SER A 23 -2.51 23.52 -0.17
C SER A 23 -1.10 23.12 -0.58
N PHE A 24 -0.96 22.11 -1.45
CA PHE A 24 0.31 21.82 -2.12
C PHE A 24 0.73 22.90 -3.13
N ALA A 25 -0.16 23.86 -3.43
CA ALA A 25 0.08 24.98 -4.32
C ALA A 25 0.31 26.32 -3.58
N ASP A 26 0.61 26.30 -2.28
CA ASP A 26 0.84 27.52 -1.49
C ASP A 26 2.09 28.30 -1.93
N GLY A 27 3.01 27.66 -2.66
CA GLY A 27 4.25 28.27 -3.15
C GLY A 27 5.31 28.44 -2.05
N THR A 28 5.17 27.73 -0.94
CA THR A 28 6.19 27.62 0.12
C THR A 28 7.04 26.38 -0.11
N ALA A 29 8.27 26.38 0.42
CA ALA A 29 9.14 25.21 0.37
C ALA A 29 8.46 23.97 0.99
N GLU A 30 7.75 24.14 2.10
CA GLU A 30 7.00 23.07 2.77
C GLU A 30 5.90 22.49 1.87
N SER A 31 5.18 23.35 1.12
CA SER A 31 4.11 22.91 0.22
C SER A 31 4.64 22.13 -0.99
N GLU A 32 5.77 22.56 -1.55
CA GLU A 32 6.44 21.88 -2.66
C GLU A 32 7.00 20.52 -2.23
N ILE A 33 7.66 20.47 -1.07
CA ILE A 33 8.19 19.23 -0.49
C ILE A 33 7.06 18.25 -0.19
N ALA A 34 5.98 18.73 0.45
CA ALA A 34 4.84 17.89 0.79
C ALA A 34 4.15 17.33 -0.46
N GLY A 35 3.90 18.17 -1.48
CA GLY A 35 3.30 17.74 -2.74
C GLY A 35 4.16 16.75 -3.51
N ALA A 36 5.49 16.88 -3.46
CA ALA A 36 6.41 15.97 -4.13
C ALA A 36 6.53 14.60 -3.43
N LEU A 37 6.51 14.57 -2.10
CA LEU A 37 6.83 13.38 -1.32
C LEU A 37 5.59 12.60 -0.86
N PHE A 38 4.42 13.23 -0.74
CA PHE A 38 3.24 12.58 -0.18
C PHE A 38 2.83 11.31 -0.93
N ALA A 39 2.57 11.42 -2.25
CA ALA A 39 2.05 10.29 -3.03
C ALA A 39 3.01 9.09 -3.09
N PRO A 40 4.33 9.25 -3.34
CA PRO A 40 5.28 8.15 -3.28
C PRO A 40 5.35 7.46 -1.90
N VAL A 41 5.33 8.25 -0.82
CA VAL A 41 5.39 7.71 0.55
C VAL A 41 4.10 6.96 0.90
N ARG A 42 2.94 7.49 0.53
CA ARG A 42 1.63 6.83 0.68
C ARG A 42 1.63 5.47 -0.02
N ASP A 43 1.97 5.45 -1.31
CA ASP A 43 1.95 4.22 -2.11
C ASP A 43 2.97 3.19 -1.59
N ALA A 44 4.15 3.63 -1.14
CA ALA A 44 5.15 2.76 -0.50
C ALA A 44 4.64 2.15 0.81
N MET A 45 4.00 2.94 1.67
CA MET A 45 3.45 2.44 2.93
C MET A 45 2.27 1.48 2.73
N LEU A 46 1.33 1.82 1.85
CA LEU A 46 0.20 0.94 1.49
C LEU A 46 0.70 -0.38 0.88
N SER A 47 1.65 -0.32 -0.06
CA SER A 47 2.17 -1.51 -0.74
C SER A 47 3.08 -2.38 0.13
N SER A 48 3.52 -1.93 1.31
CA SER A 48 4.46 -2.69 2.14
C SER A 48 3.80 -3.79 2.99
N TYR A 49 2.52 -3.66 3.33
CA TYR A 49 1.78 -4.60 4.19
C TYR A 49 0.37 -4.85 3.64
N PRO A 50 -0.20 -6.08 3.75
CA PRO A 50 -1.53 -6.36 3.25
C PRO A 50 -2.61 -5.79 4.18
N TRP A 51 -2.71 -4.47 4.24
CA TRP A 51 -3.67 -3.75 5.08
C TRP A 51 -5.10 -4.18 4.79
N SER A 52 -5.87 -4.51 5.82
CA SER A 52 -7.26 -4.96 5.66
C SER A 52 -8.14 -3.90 4.97
N PHE A 53 -7.96 -2.63 5.31
CA PHE A 53 -8.73 -1.51 4.75
C PHE A 53 -8.37 -1.19 3.28
N ALA A 54 -7.19 -1.61 2.82
CA ALA A 54 -6.72 -1.39 1.45
C ALA A 54 -6.70 -2.70 0.63
N TYR A 55 -7.33 -3.76 1.13
CA TYR A 55 -7.41 -5.06 0.47
C TYR A 55 -8.69 -5.18 -0.36
N GLY A 56 -8.55 -5.59 -1.61
CA GLY A 56 -9.67 -5.73 -2.54
C GLY A 56 -9.56 -6.98 -3.42
N GLN A 57 -10.70 -7.35 -4.03
CA GLN A 57 -10.77 -8.39 -5.04
C GLN A 57 -11.44 -7.88 -6.31
N ALA A 58 -10.87 -8.19 -7.46
CA ALA A 58 -11.42 -7.80 -8.76
C ALA A 58 -11.27 -8.92 -9.79
N ALA A 59 -12.32 -9.16 -10.57
CA ALA A 59 -12.24 -9.96 -11.77
C ALA A 59 -11.55 -9.13 -12.86
N LEU A 60 -10.47 -9.65 -13.44
CA LEU A 60 -9.69 -8.89 -14.42
C LEU A 60 -10.22 -9.07 -15.84
N ALA A 61 -10.17 -7.98 -16.62
CA ALA A 61 -10.47 -8.01 -18.04
C ALA A 61 -9.29 -8.58 -18.84
N LYS A 62 -9.56 -9.57 -19.69
CA LYS A 62 -8.55 -10.16 -20.59
C LYS A 62 -8.17 -9.16 -21.67
N LEU A 63 -6.87 -9.00 -21.89
CA LEU A 63 -6.31 -8.16 -22.96
C LEU A 63 -6.33 -8.90 -24.30
N SER A 64 -6.45 -8.14 -25.39
CA SER A 64 -6.40 -8.70 -26.75
C SER A 64 -5.00 -9.13 -27.18
N GLN A 65 -3.96 -8.53 -26.60
CA GLN A 65 -2.56 -8.88 -26.86
C GLN A 65 -2.09 -9.95 -25.87
N SER A 66 -1.67 -11.10 -26.40
CA SER A 66 -1.04 -12.15 -25.60
C SER A 66 0.40 -11.78 -25.21
N PRO A 67 0.92 -12.34 -24.10
CA PRO A 67 2.34 -12.23 -23.74
C PRO A 67 3.24 -12.79 -24.85
N LEU A 68 4.48 -12.28 -24.93
CA LEU A 68 5.47 -12.76 -25.90
C LEU A 68 5.90 -14.21 -25.65
N ALA A 69 5.94 -14.64 -24.38
CA ALA A 69 6.38 -15.98 -23.96
C ALA A 69 5.83 -16.33 -22.56
N ASP A 70 6.06 -17.58 -22.14
CA ASP A 70 5.74 -18.21 -20.84
C ASP A 70 4.25 -18.42 -20.51
N TYR A 71 3.39 -17.49 -20.91
CA TYR A 71 1.96 -17.51 -20.61
C TYR A 71 1.11 -17.22 -21.85
N GLN A 72 -0.09 -17.80 -21.88
CA GLN A 72 -1.01 -17.68 -23.03
C GLN A 72 -1.85 -16.39 -22.98
N ASN A 73 -2.21 -15.94 -21.78
CA ASN A 73 -3.18 -14.88 -21.56
C ASN A 73 -2.57 -13.71 -20.75
N ALA A 74 -3.02 -12.49 -21.07
CA ALA A 74 -2.70 -11.29 -20.31
C ALA A 74 -3.98 -10.59 -19.84
N PHE A 75 -3.95 -9.98 -18.67
CA PHE A 75 -5.08 -9.33 -18.03
C PHE A 75 -4.70 -7.93 -17.56
N GLN A 76 -5.63 -6.98 -17.74
CA GLN A 76 -5.46 -5.60 -17.31
C GLN A 76 -5.53 -5.50 -15.79
N LEU A 77 -4.54 -4.84 -15.17
CA LEU A 77 -4.58 -4.52 -13.75
C LEU A 77 -5.53 -3.34 -13.48
N PRO A 78 -6.19 -3.30 -12.30
CA PRO A 78 -6.97 -2.15 -11.86
C PRO A 78 -6.13 -0.85 -11.82
N ASN A 79 -6.78 0.30 -12.02
CA ASN A 79 -6.09 1.61 -12.04
C ASN A 79 -5.53 2.02 -10.68
N ASP A 80 -6.13 1.52 -9.60
CA ASP A 80 -5.77 1.74 -8.20
C ASP A 80 -4.80 0.66 -7.67
N PHE A 81 -4.30 -0.24 -8.53
CA PHE A 81 -3.44 -1.33 -8.13
C PHE A 81 -2.09 -0.86 -7.56
N LEU A 82 -1.75 -1.34 -6.36
CA LEU A 82 -0.44 -1.13 -5.75
C LEU A 82 0.39 -2.41 -5.67
N ARG A 83 -0.22 -3.53 -5.23
CA ARG A 83 0.51 -4.80 -5.05
C ARG A 83 -0.43 -6.00 -5.13
N ALA A 84 -0.03 -7.05 -5.83
CA ALA A 84 -0.77 -8.31 -5.83
C ALA A 84 -0.50 -9.10 -4.54
N ILE A 85 -1.56 -9.69 -3.99
CA ILE A 85 -1.49 -10.61 -2.84
C ILE A 85 -1.61 -12.06 -3.35
N SER A 86 -2.64 -12.33 -4.15
CA SER A 86 -2.84 -13.65 -4.76
C SER A 86 -3.77 -13.54 -5.97
N ALA A 87 -3.76 -14.56 -6.82
CA ALA A 87 -4.70 -14.67 -7.93
C ALA A 87 -5.33 -16.06 -7.92
N GLY A 88 -6.61 -16.13 -8.28
CA GLY A 88 -7.36 -17.37 -8.39
C GLY A 88 -8.32 -17.34 -9.56
N GLN A 89 -9.10 -18.42 -9.70
CA GLN A 89 -10.02 -18.68 -10.81
C GLN A 89 -11.34 -19.23 -10.26
N ALA A 90 -12.44 -19.10 -11.01
CA ALA A 90 -13.72 -19.76 -10.69
C ALA A 90 -14.21 -19.47 -9.25
N GLY A 91 -14.16 -18.20 -8.83
CA GLY A 91 -14.62 -17.75 -7.51
C GLY A 91 -13.63 -17.99 -6.36
N ARG A 92 -12.41 -18.48 -6.64
CA ARG A 92 -11.33 -18.55 -5.65
C ARG A 92 -10.40 -17.35 -5.77
N GLY A 93 -9.94 -16.81 -4.65
CA GLY A 93 -8.99 -15.68 -4.62
C GLY A 93 -7.51 -16.07 -4.75
N ARG A 94 -7.18 -17.37 -4.73
CA ARG A 94 -5.81 -17.90 -4.74
C ARG A 94 -5.70 -19.20 -5.57
N GLY A 95 -4.47 -19.58 -5.92
CA GLY A 95 -4.16 -20.87 -6.55
C GLY A 95 -3.70 -20.80 -8.00
N LEU A 96 -3.69 -19.63 -8.63
CA LEU A 96 -3.13 -19.46 -9.96
C LEU A 96 -1.63 -19.23 -9.93
N THR A 97 -0.93 -19.80 -10.91
CA THR A 97 0.43 -19.40 -11.28
C THR A 97 0.35 -18.21 -12.23
N TYR A 98 1.01 -17.12 -11.89
CA TYR A 98 0.97 -15.90 -12.67
C TYR A 98 2.29 -15.12 -12.57
N ARG A 99 2.48 -14.18 -13.49
CA ARG A 99 3.53 -13.16 -13.44
C ARG A 99 2.93 -11.80 -13.72
N ILE A 100 3.31 -10.79 -12.97
CA ILE A 100 3.00 -9.39 -13.31
C ILE A 100 4.19 -8.79 -14.03
N ALA A 101 3.98 -8.28 -15.25
CA ALA A 101 5.00 -7.62 -16.04
C ALA A 101 4.37 -6.51 -16.88
N ARG A 102 5.04 -5.35 -16.97
CA ARG A 102 4.60 -4.20 -17.77
C ARG A 102 3.14 -3.77 -17.53
N GLY A 103 2.68 -3.84 -16.28
CA GLY A 103 1.32 -3.42 -15.90
C GLY A 103 0.20 -4.41 -16.24
N ALA A 104 0.53 -5.63 -16.64
CA ALA A 104 -0.44 -6.69 -16.89
C ALA A 104 -0.12 -7.95 -16.07
N LEU A 105 -1.17 -8.70 -15.74
CA LEU A 105 -1.05 -10.03 -15.14
C LEU A 105 -1.08 -11.09 -16.24
N HIS A 106 -0.04 -11.90 -16.31
CA HIS A 106 0.11 -12.98 -17.28
C HIS A 106 -0.14 -14.33 -16.62
N THR A 107 -0.98 -15.16 -17.23
CA THR A 107 -1.28 -16.52 -16.75
C THR A 107 -1.77 -17.41 -17.90
N ASN A 108 -1.90 -18.71 -17.65
CA ASN A 108 -2.50 -19.66 -18.60
C ASN A 108 -4.00 -19.85 -18.37
N ALA A 109 -4.56 -19.31 -17.28
CA ALA A 109 -5.99 -19.35 -17.02
C ALA A 109 -6.78 -18.38 -17.91
N ASP A 110 -8.05 -18.70 -18.18
CA ASP A 110 -8.94 -17.91 -19.04
C ASP A 110 -9.68 -16.79 -18.29
N ASP A 111 -9.89 -16.96 -16.99
CA ASP A 111 -10.44 -15.97 -16.07
C ASP A 111 -9.53 -15.81 -14.84
N VAL A 112 -9.48 -14.60 -14.30
CA VAL A 112 -8.64 -14.27 -13.14
C VAL A 112 -9.42 -13.41 -12.15
N VAL A 113 -9.47 -13.87 -10.91
CA VAL A 113 -9.84 -13.07 -9.75
C VAL A 113 -8.56 -12.68 -9.02
N LEU A 114 -8.22 -11.40 -9.06
CA LEU A 114 -7.06 -10.85 -8.39
C LEU A 114 -7.43 -10.40 -6.98
N SER A 115 -6.68 -10.86 -5.99
CA SER A 115 -6.65 -10.29 -4.63
C SER A 115 -5.44 -9.37 -4.53
N TYR A 116 -5.65 -8.09 -4.21
CA TYR A 116 -4.60 -7.07 -4.28
C TYR A 116 -4.77 -5.99 -3.22
N ILE A 117 -3.70 -5.22 -3.04
CA ILE A 117 -3.72 -3.95 -2.32
C ILE A 117 -4.00 -2.85 -3.33
N PHE A 118 -5.09 -2.13 -3.10
CA PHE A 118 -5.49 -0.98 -3.88
C PHE A 118 -5.09 0.33 -3.16
N ARG A 119 -5.26 1.45 -3.85
CA ARG A 119 -5.08 2.79 -3.29
C ARG A 119 -6.45 3.36 -2.91
N PRO A 120 -6.88 3.26 -1.63
CA PRO A 120 -8.09 3.92 -1.16
C PRO A 120 -7.93 5.43 -1.13
N GLU A 121 -9.06 6.14 -1.06
CA GLU A 121 -9.09 7.58 -0.76
C GLU A 121 -8.49 7.82 0.63
N GLU A 122 -7.78 8.94 0.81
CA GLU A 122 -7.11 9.27 2.07
C GLU A 122 -8.09 9.34 3.25
N GLU A 123 -9.33 9.75 2.99
CA GLU A 123 -10.39 9.84 3.99
C GLU A 123 -10.81 8.47 4.57
N GLU A 124 -10.52 7.37 3.86
CA GLU A 124 -10.81 6.01 4.30
C GLU A 124 -9.72 5.44 5.21
N PHE A 125 -8.60 6.15 5.39
CA PHE A 125 -7.52 5.67 6.21
C PHE A 125 -7.97 5.53 7.68
N PRO A 126 -7.72 4.38 8.31
CA PRO A 126 -8.05 4.20 9.71
C PRO A 126 -7.08 5.01 10.59
N PRO A 127 -7.51 5.45 11.79
CA PRO A 127 -6.69 6.32 12.65
C PRO A 127 -5.30 5.77 13.01
N TYR A 128 -5.15 4.45 13.08
CA TYR A 128 -3.84 3.84 13.35
C TYR A 128 -2.87 4.00 12.16
N PHE A 129 -3.40 3.99 10.93
CA PHE A 129 -2.61 4.18 9.73
C PHE A 129 -2.28 5.67 9.53
N ASP A 130 -3.23 6.56 9.81
CA ASP A 130 -2.99 8.02 9.83
C ASP A 130 -1.78 8.38 10.69
N MET A 131 -1.71 7.83 11.91
CA MET A 131 -0.60 8.10 12.83
C MET A 131 0.73 7.56 12.30
N ALA A 132 0.74 6.39 11.66
CA ALA A 132 1.93 5.84 11.02
C ALA A 132 2.36 6.71 9.82
N MET A 133 1.40 7.12 8.97
CA MET A 133 1.61 7.98 7.80
C MET A 133 2.19 9.34 8.20
N ILE A 134 1.60 10.00 9.19
CA ILE A 134 2.09 11.28 9.74
C ILE A 134 3.51 11.12 10.29
N SER A 135 3.80 10.01 10.98
CA SER A 135 5.14 9.74 11.52
C SER A 135 6.18 9.57 10.41
N ARG A 136 5.83 8.83 9.34
CA ARG A 136 6.71 8.65 8.19
C ARG A 136 6.95 9.96 7.46
N LEU A 137 5.90 10.70 7.11
CA LEU A 137 6.00 11.98 6.43
C LEU A 137 6.86 12.97 7.25
N ALA A 138 6.71 12.99 8.57
CA ALA A 138 7.54 13.84 9.43
C ALA A 138 9.04 13.48 9.32
N ALA A 139 9.38 12.19 9.21
CA ALA A 139 10.75 11.75 9.00
C ALA A 139 11.28 12.18 7.62
N GLU A 140 10.49 11.94 6.56
CA GLU A 140 10.84 12.30 5.18
C GLU A 140 11.00 13.82 4.99
N PHE A 141 10.16 14.63 5.65
CA PHE A 141 10.21 16.09 5.54
C PHE A 141 11.34 16.71 6.38
N CYS A 142 11.87 16.01 7.37
CA CYS A 142 12.78 16.60 8.34
C CYS A 142 14.07 17.12 7.71
N ILE A 143 14.74 16.33 6.86
CA ILE A 143 15.98 16.76 6.20
C ILE A 143 15.72 17.94 5.24
N PRO A 144 14.79 17.86 4.27
CA PRO A 144 14.61 18.94 3.31
C PRO A 144 14.05 20.23 3.91
N VAL A 145 13.38 20.18 5.06
CA VAL A 145 12.84 21.39 5.74
C VAL A 145 13.79 21.96 6.79
N THR A 146 14.52 21.12 7.52
CA THR A 146 15.29 21.56 8.71
C THR A 146 16.79 21.32 8.63
N GLU A 147 17.26 20.58 7.62
CA GLU A 147 18.66 20.18 7.41
C GLU A 147 19.28 19.38 8.59
N ASN A 148 18.45 18.91 9.53
CA ASN A 148 18.90 18.22 10.74
C ASN A 148 18.83 16.70 10.60
N THR A 149 19.94 16.09 10.20
CA THR A 149 20.05 14.63 10.00
C THR A 149 19.86 13.82 11.27
N SER A 150 20.40 14.27 12.41
CA SER A 150 20.25 13.56 13.70
C SER A 150 18.80 13.50 14.16
N ARG A 151 18.03 14.57 13.93
CA ARG A 151 16.59 14.60 14.19
C ARG A 151 15.83 13.70 13.23
N ALA A 152 16.20 13.69 11.95
CA ALA A 152 15.60 12.81 10.96
C ALA A 152 15.78 11.32 11.34
N ASP A 153 16.99 10.91 11.74
CA ASP A 153 17.26 9.54 12.20
C ASP A 153 16.37 9.13 13.38
N ALA A 154 16.17 10.03 14.35
CA ALA A 154 15.28 9.80 15.48
C ALA A 154 13.81 9.65 15.03
N LEU A 155 13.36 10.50 14.11
CA LEU A 155 12.01 10.44 13.53
C LEU A 155 11.78 9.17 12.73
N TYR A 156 12.76 8.71 11.95
CA TYR A 156 12.69 7.43 11.24
C TYR A 156 12.48 6.26 12.21
N ARG A 157 13.22 6.21 13.32
CA ARG A 157 13.03 5.18 14.36
C ARG A 157 11.63 5.23 14.97
N MET A 158 11.12 6.43 15.26
CA MET A 158 9.74 6.59 15.76
C MET A 158 8.71 6.15 14.71
N ALA A 159 8.94 6.46 13.43
CA ALA A 159 8.06 6.06 12.33
C ALA A 159 8.03 4.55 12.15
N GLU A 160 9.17 3.85 12.24
CA GLU A 160 9.21 2.38 12.21
C GLU A 160 8.41 1.76 13.37
N ASN A 161 8.54 2.30 14.58
CA ASN A 161 7.80 1.81 15.74
C ASN A 161 6.28 2.00 15.55
N GLU A 162 5.86 3.16 15.06
CA GLU A 162 4.44 3.45 14.83
C GLU A 162 3.87 2.60 13.69
N PHE A 163 4.67 2.37 12.64
CA PHE A 163 4.33 1.45 11.56
C PHE A 163 4.18 0.00 12.06
N ALA A 164 5.08 -0.46 12.93
CA ALA A 164 4.97 -1.78 13.54
C ALA A 164 3.71 -1.92 14.41
N ARG A 165 3.36 -0.89 15.20
CA ARG A 165 2.12 -0.86 15.98
C ARG A 165 0.89 -0.87 15.08
N ALA A 166 0.87 -0.07 14.02
CA ALA A 166 -0.24 -0.03 13.07
C ALA A 166 -0.51 -1.42 12.46
N ARG A 167 0.55 -2.13 12.03
CA ARG A 167 0.43 -3.52 11.53
C ARG A 167 -0.12 -4.46 12.59
N GLN A 168 0.29 -4.33 13.85
CA GLN A 168 -0.22 -5.16 14.93
C GLN A 168 -1.72 -4.92 15.17
N ILE A 169 -2.17 -3.67 15.12
CA ILE A 169 -3.59 -3.31 15.27
C ILE A 169 -4.41 -3.90 14.11
N ASP A 170 -3.97 -3.71 12.87
CA ASP A 170 -4.66 -4.24 11.69
C ASP A 170 -4.74 -5.78 11.71
N ALA A 171 -3.64 -6.45 12.06
CA ALA A 171 -3.60 -7.91 12.16
C ALA A 171 -4.56 -8.49 13.21
N GLN A 172 -4.96 -7.71 14.21
CA GLN A 172 -5.95 -8.12 15.21
C GLN A 172 -7.40 -8.00 14.73
N GLN A 173 -7.63 -7.41 13.55
CA GLN A 173 -8.96 -7.21 12.97
C GLN A 173 -9.44 -8.41 12.14
N ASP A 174 -8.62 -9.46 11.98
CA ASP A 174 -8.96 -10.65 11.22
C ASP A 174 -8.85 -11.94 12.04
N THR A 175 -9.57 -12.97 11.62
CA THR A 175 -9.42 -14.32 12.17
C THR A 175 -8.12 -14.91 11.64
N PRO A 176 -7.22 -15.43 12.50
CA PRO A 176 -5.98 -16.05 12.04
C PRO A 176 -6.26 -17.12 10.99
N GLY A 177 -5.56 -17.04 9.84
CA GLY A 177 -5.72 -18.00 8.76
C GLY A 177 -5.55 -19.43 9.26
N ARG A 178 -6.58 -20.27 9.07
CA ARG A 178 -6.50 -21.69 9.38
C ARG A 178 -5.58 -22.38 8.37
N ILE A 179 -4.71 -23.25 8.84
CA ILE A 179 -3.96 -24.14 7.95
C ILE A 179 -4.97 -25.13 7.38
N GLU A 180 -5.34 -24.97 6.11
CA GLU A 180 -6.36 -25.79 5.44
C GLU A 180 -5.79 -27.06 4.81
N ASN A 181 -4.49 -27.09 4.47
CA ASN A 181 -3.86 -28.20 3.78
C ASN A 181 -2.68 -28.78 4.58
N PHE A 182 -2.83 -30.02 5.02
CA PHE A 182 -1.74 -30.82 5.58
C PHE A 182 -1.24 -31.80 4.52
N SER A 183 -0.42 -31.33 3.58
CA SER A 183 0.16 -32.18 2.53
C SER A 183 0.98 -33.35 3.06
N LEU A 184 1.30 -33.36 4.36
CA LEU A 184 2.08 -34.41 5.04
C LEU A 184 1.21 -35.47 5.74
N THR A 185 -0.11 -35.27 5.90
CA THR A 185 -1.02 -36.29 6.47
C THR A 185 -1.88 -36.98 5.41
N ASP A 186 -2.08 -36.38 4.25
CA ASP A 186 -2.93 -36.93 3.16
C ASP A 186 -2.25 -38.05 2.33
N VAL A 187 -1.01 -38.43 2.65
CA VAL A 187 -0.27 -39.51 1.95
C VAL A 187 -0.45 -40.88 2.66
N ARG A 188 -1.24 -40.95 3.74
CA ARG A 188 -1.57 -42.21 4.42
C ARG A 188 -3.09 -42.44 4.42
N GLY A 189 -3.62 -42.71 3.23
CA GLY A 189 -5.00 -43.15 3.01
C GLY A 189 -5.06 -44.02 1.76
#